data_AF-A0A4Y2L3M9-F1
#
_entry.id   AF-A0A4Y2L3M9-F1
#
_cell.length_a   1.000
_cell.length_b   1.000
_cell.length_c   1.000
_cell.angle_alpha   90.00
_cell.angle_beta   90.00
_cell.angle_gamma   90.00
#
_symmetry.space_group_name_H-M   'P 1'
#
loop_
_entity.id
_entity.type
_entity.pdbx_description
1 polymer ?
#
loop_
_entity_poly.entity_id
_entity_poly.type
_entity_poly.pdbx_seq_one_letter_code
_entity_poly.pdbx_strand_id
1 'polypeptide(L)'
;MIQQKALNFNSKLGGSKEFQASSGWLEKFKNRHGICQLSIVGEKLSSDIEAGNSFIVELQDLIVKEKLTSDKIYNCDETGLYWLECRVAALVSGNG
;
A
#
# COMPACT_ATOMS: atom_id res chain seq x y z
N MET A 1 6.13 11.29 -10.90
CA MET A 1 6.67 11.94 -9.68
C MET A 1 8.05 11.42 -9.25
N ILE A 2 8.28 10.10 -9.12
CA ILE A 2 9.59 9.57 -8.65
C ILE A 2 10.75 9.96 -9.58
N GLN A 3 10.58 9.84 -10.90
CA GLN A 3 11.63 10.17 -11.87
C GLN A 3 12.04 11.65 -11.81
N GLN A 4 11.09 12.58 -11.72
CA GLN A 4 11.37 14.01 -11.57
C GLN A 4 12.10 14.31 -10.24
N LYS A 5 11.68 13.70 -9.13
CA LYS A 5 12.38 13.85 -7.84
C LYS A 5 13.81 13.31 -7.92
N ALA A 6 14.01 12.18 -8.58
CA ALA A 6 15.34 11.59 -8.78
C ALA A 6 16.28 12.54 -9.56
N LEU A 7 15.79 13.19 -10.62
CA LEU A 7 16.56 14.20 -11.36
C LEU A 7 16.90 15.43 -10.50
N ASN A 8 15.95 15.90 -9.69
CA ASN A 8 16.18 17.00 -8.76
C ASN A 8 17.25 16.65 -7.72
N PHE A 9 17.18 15.44 -7.13
CA PHE A 9 18.19 14.98 -6.17
C PHE A 9 19.55 14.76 -6.83
N ASN A 10 19.59 14.19 -8.02
CA ASN A 10 20.84 14.03 -8.78
C ASN A 10 21.54 15.40 -8.98
N SER A 11 20.77 16.43 -9.34
CA SER A 11 21.30 17.79 -9.49
C SER A 11 21.81 18.38 -8.16
N LYS A 12 21.04 18.21 -7.07
CA LYS A 12 21.40 18.72 -5.73
C LYS A 12 22.62 18.02 -5.12
N LEU A 13 22.82 16.74 -5.43
CA LEU A 13 23.92 15.93 -4.91
C LEU A 13 25.15 15.95 -5.82
N GLY A 14 25.15 16.74 -6.90
CA GLY A 14 26.27 16.83 -7.83
C GLY A 14 26.49 15.56 -8.66
N GLY A 15 25.43 14.79 -8.91
CA GLY A 15 25.49 13.57 -9.71
C GLY A 15 25.73 13.82 -11.20
N SER A 16 25.88 12.74 -11.97
CA SER A 16 26.20 12.83 -13.40
C SER A 16 25.11 13.57 -14.20
N LYS A 17 25.52 14.41 -15.16
CA LYS A 17 24.61 15.05 -16.12
C LYS A 17 23.99 14.05 -17.11
N GLU A 18 24.60 12.88 -17.26
CA GLU A 18 24.10 11.80 -18.11
C GLU A 18 23.06 10.92 -17.40
N PHE A 19 22.84 11.15 -16.09
CA PHE A 19 21.84 10.41 -15.35
C PHE A 19 20.45 10.70 -15.91
N GLN A 20 19.80 9.65 -16.40
CA GLN A 20 18.41 9.68 -16.83
C GLN A 20 17.58 8.83 -15.90
N ALA A 21 16.57 9.44 -15.29
CA ALA A 21 15.52 8.72 -14.59
C ALA A 21 14.54 8.09 -15.59
N SER A 22 15.05 7.23 -16.47
CA SER A 22 14.27 6.54 -17.51
C SER A 22 13.25 5.58 -16.90
N SER A 23 12.29 5.12 -17.69
CA SER A 23 11.30 4.12 -17.25
C SER A 23 11.98 2.82 -16.80
N GLY A 24 13.02 2.38 -17.52
CA GLY A 24 13.80 1.19 -17.14
C GLY A 24 14.63 1.38 -15.88
N TRP A 25 15.15 2.60 -15.61
CA TRP A 25 15.77 2.92 -14.34
C TRP A 25 14.75 2.83 -13.19
N LEU A 26 13.56 3.39 -13.38
CA LEU A 26 12.49 3.36 -12.37
C LEU A 26 12.06 1.93 -12.06
N GLU A 27 11.89 1.08 -13.06
CA GLU A 27 11.54 -0.33 -12.87
C GLU A 27 12.60 -1.09 -12.07
N LYS A 28 13.88 -0.94 -12.45
CA LYS A 28 14.99 -1.56 -11.70
C LYS A 28 15.10 -1.02 -10.27
N PHE A 29 14.89 0.28 -10.08
CA PHE A 29 14.87 0.91 -8.77
C PHE A 29 13.74 0.33 -7.89
N LYS A 30 12.54 0.20 -8.46
CA LYS A 30 11.41 -0.43 -7.78
C LYS A 30 11.71 -1.88 -7.41
N ASN A 31 12.20 -2.69 -8.36
CA ASN A 31 12.52 -4.09 -8.13
C ASN A 31 13.61 -4.29 -7.08
N ARG A 32 14.67 -3.47 -7.12
CA ARG A 32 15.78 -3.54 -6.14
C ARG A 32 15.33 -3.24 -4.71
N HIS A 33 14.36 -2.35 -4.55
CA HIS A 33 13.89 -1.90 -3.24
C HIS A 33 12.52 -2.49 -2.85
N GLY A 34 12.00 -3.46 -3.62
CA GLY A 34 10.69 -4.06 -3.37
C GLY A 34 9.53 -3.06 -3.42
N ILE A 35 9.67 -1.95 -4.17
CA ILE A 35 8.61 -0.94 -4.29
C ILE A 35 7.60 -1.41 -5.34
N CYS A 36 6.67 -2.24 -4.91
CA CYS A 36 5.52 -2.60 -5.71
C CYS A 36 4.53 -1.43 -5.70
N GLN A 37 4.10 -0.99 -6.88
CA GLN A 37 2.92 -0.14 -6.96
C GLN A 37 1.72 -1.05 -6.69
N LEU A 38 1.36 -1.17 -5.42
CA LEU A 38 0.04 -1.66 -5.06
C LEU A 38 -0.92 -0.65 -5.68
N SER A 39 -1.47 -1.02 -6.83
CA SER A 39 -2.79 -0.57 -7.20
C SER A 39 -3.70 -1.06 -6.09
N ILE A 40 -3.71 -0.36 -4.96
CA ILE A 40 -4.91 -0.22 -4.16
C ILE A 40 -5.86 0.42 -5.17
N VAL A 41 -6.50 -0.43 -5.98
CA VAL A 41 -7.77 -0.13 -6.60
C VAL A 41 -8.58 0.18 -5.37
N GLY A 42 -8.59 1.47 -5.01
CA GLY A 42 -9.36 1.97 -3.91
C GLY A 42 -10.72 1.42 -4.17
N GLU A 43 -11.11 0.49 -3.31
CA GLU A 43 -12.47 0.32 -2.85
C GLU A 43 -13.46 0.93 -3.83
N LYS A 44 -13.61 0.27 -4.99
CA LYS A 44 -14.95 0.18 -5.54
C LYS A 44 -15.66 -0.87 -4.70
N LEU A 45 -15.71 -0.63 -3.39
CA LEU A 45 -16.79 -1.09 -2.55
C LEU A 45 -18.00 -0.46 -3.24
N SER A 46 -18.66 -1.25 -4.07
CA SER A 46 -20.10 -1.11 -4.22
C SER A 46 -20.61 -1.16 -2.79
N SER A 47 -20.76 0.01 -2.15
CA SER A 47 -21.21 0.10 -0.78
C SER A 47 -22.59 -0.53 -0.77
N ASP A 48 -22.69 -1.76 -0.29
CA ASP A 48 -23.97 -2.34 0.04
C ASP A 48 -24.46 -1.58 1.28
N ILE A 49 -25.26 -0.54 1.02
CA ILE A 49 -25.76 0.38 2.04
C ILE A 49 -26.55 -0.41 3.09
N GLU A 50 -27.20 -1.50 2.69
CA GLU A 50 -27.97 -2.36 3.58
C GLU A 50 -27.04 -3.15 4.52
N ALA A 51 -25.98 -3.76 3.99
CA ALA A 51 -24.96 -4.42 4.79
C ALA A 51 -24.24 -3.45 5.74
N GLY A 52 -23.94 -2.23 5.26
CA GLY A 52 -23.33 -1.18 6.08
C GLY A 52 -24.24 -0.73 7.24
N ASN A 53 -25.54 -0.59 7.00
CA ASN A 53 -26.50 -0.23 8.04
C ASN A 53 -26.69 -1.33 9.09
N SER A 54 -26.74 -2.61 8.67
CA SER A 54 -26.80 -3.74 9.61
C SER A 54 -25.57 -3.76 10.52
N PHE A 55 -24.38 -3.55 9.95
CA PHE A 55 -23.13 -3.50 10.71
C PHE A 55 -23.09 -2.36 11.73
N ILE A 56 -23.63 -1.18 11.39
CA ILE A 56 -23.71 -0.05 12.32
C ILE A 56 -24.59 -0.39 13.53
N VAL A 57 -25.73 -1.05 13.31
CA VAL A 57 -26.64 -1.45 14.40
C VAL A 57 -25.98 -2.48 15.31
N GLU A 58 -25.36 -3.52 14.73
CA GLU A 58 -24.64 -4.54 15.51
C GLU A 58 -23.46 -3.94 16.31
N LEU A 59 -22.73 -2.99 15.72
CA LEU A 59 -21.62 -2.32 16.39
C LEU A 59 -22.11 -1.47 17.56
N GLN A 60 -23.23 -0.76 17.41
CA GLN A 60 -23.83 0.02 18.50
C GLN A 60 -24.27 -0.87 19.67
N ASP A 61 -24.91 -2.01 19.37
CA ASP A 61 -25.31 -2.98 20.39
C ASP A 61 -24.09 -3.55 21.13
N LEU A 62 -23.01 -3.85 20.42
CA LEU A 62 -21.74 -4.30 21.01
C LEU A 62 -21.10 -3.24 21.91
N ILE A 63 -21.08 -1.97 21.47
CA ILE A 63 -20.53 -0.86 22.26
C ILE A 63 -21.30 -0.68 23.58
N VAL A 64 -22.64 -0.73 23.52
CA VAL A 64 -23.49 -0.61 24.71
C VAL A 64 -23.33 -1.81 25.64
N LYS A 65 -23.30 -3.03 25.09
CA LYS A 65 -23.17 -4.27 25.86
C LYS A 65 -21.82 -4.37 26.56
N GLU A 66 -20.74 -4.09 25.84
CA GLU A 66 -19.36 -4.26 26.31
C GLU A 66 -18.81 -3.00 27.00
N LYS A 67 -19.62 -1.93 27.12
CA LYS A 67 -19.25 -0.62 27.68
C LYS A 67 -17.94 -0.09 27.07
N LEU A 68 -17.77 -0.28 25.77
CA LEU A 68 -16.56 0.12 25.07
C LEU A 68 -16.54 1.64 24.96
N THR A 69 -15.54 2.27 25.58
CA THR A 69 -15.27 3.70 25.35
C THR A 69 -14.57 3.86 24.00
N SER A 70 -14.69 5.05 23.40
CA SER A 70 -14.03 5.38 22.11
C SER A 70 -12.54 5.02 22.09
N ASP A 71 -11.86 5.07 23.24
CA ASP A 71 -10.45 4.71 23.42
C ASP A 71 -10.13 3.22 23.26
N LYS A 72 -11.16 2.36 23.14
CA LYS A 72 -11.04 0.90 22.98
C LYS A 72 -11.39 0.42 21.58
N ILE A 73 -11.85 1.31 20.70
CA ILE A 73 -12.20 0.99 19.33
C ILE A 73 -10.98 1.26 18.45
N TYR A 74 -10.32 0.20 18.01
CA TYR A 74 -9.16 0.28 17.12
C TYR A 74 -9.56 -0.16 15.71
N ASN A 75 -9.35 0.71 14.72
CA ASN A 75 -9.48 0.32 13.32
C ASN A 75 -8.26 -0.52 12.93
N CYS A 76 -8.47 -1.78 12.53
CA CYS A 76 -7.39 -2.72 12.15
C CYS A 76 -7.19 -2.80 10.62
N ASP A 77 -7.87 -1.96 9.85
CA ASP A 77 -7.96 -2.04 8.39
C ASP A 77 -6.59 -1.95 7.67
N GLU A 78 -5.59 -1.28 8.25
CA GLU A 78 -4.32 -1.01 7.55
C GLU A 78 -3.12 -1.90 7.94
N THR A 79 -3.23 -2.86 8.88
CA THR A 79 -2.01 -3.48 9.47
C THR A 79 -1.58 -4.83 8.87
N GLY A 80 -2.34 -5.41 7.93
CA GLY A 80 -2.09 -6.79 7.47
C GLY A 80 -1.34 -6.97 6.14
N LEU A 81 -1.49 -6.05 5.19
CA LEU A 81 -1.16 -6.34 3.78
C LEU A 81 0.24 -5.91 3.34
N TYR A 82 0.93 -5.06 4.11
CA TYR A 82 2.22 -4.51 3.69
C TYR A 82 3.37 -5.54 3.67
N TRP A 83 3.29 -6.59 4.50
CA TRP A 83 4.40 -7.55 4.67
C TRP A 83 4.37 -8.76 3.74
N LEU A 84 3.20 -9.21 3.29
CA LEU A 84 3.09 -10.45 2.50
C LEU A 84 3.19 -10.19 0.99
N GLU A 85 2.67 -9.06 0.52
CA GLU A 85 2.48 -8.83 -0.92
C GLU A 85 3.79 -8.57 -1.69
N CYS A 86 4.85 -8.14 -0.99
CA CYS A 86 6.18 -7.95 -1.58
C CYS A 86 7.04 -9.22 -1.68
N ARG A 87 6.53 -10.42 -1.30
CA ARG A 87 7.33 -11.67 -1.32
C ARG A 87 6.98 -12.68 -2.43
N VAL A 88 5.89 -12.51 -3.19
CA VAL A 88 5.41 -13.60 -4.08
C VAL A 88 5.99 -13.56 -5.50
N ALA A 89 6.73 -12.52 -5.91
CA ALA A 89 7.30 -12.43 -7.27
C ALA A 89 8.76 -12.91 -7.40
N ALA A 90 9.23 -13.82 -6.55
CA ALA A 90 10.56 -14.41 -6.65
C ALA A 90 10.60 -15.91 -6.33
N LEU A 91 9.82 -16.71 -7.06
CA LEU A 91 10.12 -18.13 -7.26
C LEU A 91 10.39 -18.37 -8.74
N VAL A 92 11.64 -18.15 -9.15
CA VAL A 92 12.22 -18.85 -10.30
C VAL A 92 13.28 -19.81 -9.76
N SER A 93 13.01 -21.10 -9.90
CA SER A 93 13.95 -22.22 -9.85
C SER A 93 13.17 -23.42 -10.39
N GLY A 94 13.57 -24.15 -11.43
CA GLY A 94 14.70 -24.10 -12.33
C GLY A 94 14.47 -25.19 -13.37
N ASN A 95 14.93 -24.97 -14.60
CA ASN A 95 14.93 -26.01 -15.63
C ASN A 95 15.85 -27.16 -15.20
N GLY A 96 15.34 -28.38 -15.28
CA GLY A 96 16.10 -29.62 -15.46
C GLY A 96 15.63 -30.30 -16.73
#